data_AF-A0AAN4YZH3-F1
#
_entry.id   AF-A0AAN4YZH3-F1
#
_cell.length_a   1.000
_cell.length_b   1.000
_cell.length_c   1.000
_cell.angle_alpha   90.00
_cell.angle_beta   90.00
_cell.angle_gamma   90.00
#
_symmetry.space_group_name_H-M   'P 1'
#
loop_
_entity.id
_entity.type
_entity.pdbx_description
1 polymer ?
#
loop_
_entity_poly.entity_id
_entity_poly.type
_entity_poly.pdbx_seq_one_letter_code
_entity_poly.pdbx_strand_id
1 'polypeptide(L)'
;MSEGQDTDGDIPGQCRTVYAFDVSEDGTSAYNKRPIYMASGFVPDGLKVAANGYIVAGVGRGVDVLDPSGQLLLTIQTNYTVQNFAWTGPELKTLWLMGNGGISKVEWQLEGQELR
;
A
#
# COMPACT_ATOMS: atom_id res chain seq x y z
N MET A 1 -6.88 13.65 27.76
CA MET A 1 -7.40 12.94 26.58
C MET A 1 -7.89 14.01 25.61
N SER A 2 -7.08 14.35 24.62
CA SER A 2 -7.54 15.19 23.51
C SER A 2 -8.01 14.24 22.42
N GLU A 3 -9.30 14.28 22.10
CA GLU A 3 -9.80 13.76 20.84
C GLU A 3 -9.10 14.58 19.75
N GLY A 4 -8.08 13.98 19.14
CA GLY A 4 -7.57 14.48 17.87
C GLY A 4 -8.73 14.44 16.88
N GLN A 5 -8.93 15.52 16.14
CA GLN A 5 -9.91 15.55 15.07
C GLN A 5 -9.54 14.44 14.07
N ASP A 6 -10.23 13.29 14.17
CA ASP A 6 -10.29 12.31 13.09
C ASP A 6 -11.03 13.00 11.95
N THR A 7 -10.28 13.62 11.04
CA THR A 7 -10.80 14.03 9.73
C THR A 7 -11.00 12.75 8.91
N ASP A 8 -12.11 12.08 9.20
CA ASP A 8 -12.49 10.82 8.61
C ASP A 8 -12.71 11.01 7.09
N GLY A 9 -11.73 10.55 6.33
CA GLY A 9 -11.99 9.78 5.11
C GLY A 9 -12.02 10.50 3.77
N ASP A 10 -12.42 11.77 3.66
CA ASP A 10 -12.57 12.39 2.34
C ASP A 10 -12.29 13.90 2.32
N ILE A 11 -11.07 14.28 1.94
CA ILE A 11 -10.76 15.67 1.59
C ILE A 11 -11.10 15.85 0.10
N PRO A 12 -12.06 16.72 -0.25
CA PRO A 12 -12.42 16.98 -1.64
C PRO A 12 -11.19 17.35 -2.46
N GLY A 13 -10.93 16.60 -3.53
CA GLY A 13 -9.76 16.80 -4.41
C GLY A 13 -8.55 15.91 -4.12
N GLN A 14 -8.59 15.05 -3.10
CA GLN A 14 -7.54 14.04 -2.91
C GLN A 14 -7.60 12.92 -3.95
N CYS A 15 -6.48 12.66 -4.62
CA CYS A 15 -6.33 11.53 -5.53
C CYS A 15 -6.21 10.23 -4.72
N ARG A 16 -7.30 9.46 -4.68
CA ARG A 16 -7.40 8.17 -3.99
C ARG A 16 -7.10 6.97 -4.90
N THR A 17 -6.49 7.23 -6.05
CA THR A 17 -6.36 6.25 -7.14
C THR A 17 -4.91 5.81 -7.27
N VAL A 18 -4.70 4.49 -7.26
CA VAL A 18 -3.45 3.87 -7.70
C VAL A 18 -3.51 3.68 -9.21
N TYR A 19 -2.41 4.03 -9.88
CA TYR A 19 -2.29 3.96 -11.34
C TYR A 19 -1.20 2.98 -11.74
N ALA A 20 -1.41 2.31 -12.86
CA ALA A 20 -0.38 1.58 -13.58
C ALA A 20 0.07 2.38 -14.83
N PHE A 21 1.29 2.09 -15.24
CA PHE A 21 1.93 2.65 -16.43
C PHE A 21 2.64 1.53 -17.18
N ASP A 22 2.73 1.67 -18.49
CA ASP A 22 3.68 0.89 -19.28
C ASP A 22 5.03 1.60 -19.23
N VAL A 23 6.12 0.83 -19.19
CA VAL A 23 7.49 1.35 -19.09
C VAL A 23 8.21 1.07 -20.41
N SER A 24 8.99 2.05 -20.90
CA SER A 24 9.84 1.85 -22.08
C SER A 24 10.88 0.75 -21.84
N GLU A 25 11.33 0.10 -22.91
CA GLU A 25 12.29 -1.01 -22.83
C GLU A 25 13.60 -0.62 -22.13
N ASP A 26 14.03 0.64 -22.29
CA ASP A 26 15.21 1.21 -21.64
C ASP A 26 14.97 1.67 -20.18
N GLY A 27 13.73 1.56 -19.68
CA GLY A 27 13.34 1.96 -18.32
C GLY A 27 13.25 3.47 -18.07
N THR A 28 13.38 4.32 -19.10
CA THR A 28 13.50 5.78 -18.91
C THR A 28 12.17 6.53 -18.93
N SER A 29 11.11 5.92 -19.46
CA SER A 29 9.82 6.58 -19.68
C SER A 29 8.65 5.73 -19.22
N ALA A 30 7.66 6.37 -18.59
CA ALA A 30 6.39 5.77 -18.22
C ALA A 30 5.25 6.42 -19.02
N TYR A 31 4.39 5.61 -19.63
CA TYR A 31 3.29 6.06 -20.48
C TYR A 31 2.04 5.18 -20.26
N ASN A 32 0.94 5.49 -20.96
CA ASN A 32 -0.32 4.76 -20.85
C ASN A 32 -0.87 4.66 -19.40
N LYS A 33 -0.94 5.82 -18.71
CA LYS A 33 -1.49 5.94 -17.35
C LYS A 33 -2.92 5.40 -17.31
N ARG A 34 -3.17 4.42 -16.45
CA ARG A 34 -4.51 3.83 -16.25
C ARG A 34 -4.80 3.58 -14.77
N PRO A 35 -6.02 3.85 -14.29
CA PRO A 35 -6.40 3.53 -12.93
C PRO A 35 -6.51 2.02 -12.77
N ILE A 36 -5.98 1.47 -11.67
CA ILE A 36 -6.10 0.05 -11.33
C ILE A 36 -6.84 -0.18 -10.02
N TYR A 37 -6.82 0.80 -9.12
CA TYR A 37 -7.47 0.70 -7.82
C TYR A 37 -7.86 2.08 -7.31
N MET A 38 -9.01 2.18 -6.66
CA MET A 38 -9.43 3.36 -5.93
C MET A 38 -9.66 2.96 -4.47
N ALA A 39 -8.90 3.57 -3.57
CA ALA A 39 -9.05 3.37 -2.15
C ALA A 39 -10.47 3.72 -1.69
N SER A 40 -11.03 2.88 -0.83
CA SER A 40 -12.36 3.08 -0.24
C SER A 40 -12.43 4.30 0.69
N GLY A 41 -11.29 4.73 1.23
CA GLY A 41 -11.14 5.95 2.03
C GLY A 41 -9.66 6.29 2.22
N PHE A 42 -9.36 7.54 2.63
CA PHE A 42 -7.99 8.06 2.73
C PHE A 42 -7.21 8.02 1.39
N VAL A 43 -5.96 8.49 1.41
CA VAL A 43 -5.05 8.51 0.26
C VAL A 43 -4.07 7.33 0.37
N PRO A 44 -3.84 6.58 -0.72
CA PRO A 44 -2.73 5.64 -0.79
C PRO A 44 -1.38 6.34 -0.62
N ASP A 45 -0.56 5.92 0.34
CA ASP A 45 0.78 6.46 0.60
C ASP A 45 1.87 5.46 0.17
N GLY A 46 2.25 4.54 1.07
CA GLY A 46 3.18 3.47 0.75
C GLY A 46 2.62 2.49 -0.28
N LEU A 47 3.40 2.18 -1.32
CA LEU A 47 3.05 1.20 -2.35
C LEU A 47 4.23 0.27 -2.60
N LYS A 48 3.98 -1.04 -2.66
CA LYS A 48 4.98 -2.05 -3.03
C LYS A 48 4.32 -3.23 -3.74
N VAL A 49 5.14 -4.05 -4.40
CA VAL A 49 4.71 -5.29 -5.06
C VAL A 49 5.37 -6.47 -4.35
N ALA A 50 4.61 -7.51 -4.05
CA ALA A 50 5.10 -8.77 -3.49
C ALA A 50 5.78 -9.64 -4.57
N ALA A 51 6.53 -10.67 -4.17
CA ALA A 51 7.24 -11.57 -5.09
C ALA A 51 6.33 -12.21 -6.15
N ASN A 52 5.07 -12.49 -5.79
CA ASN A 52 4.06 -13.09 -6.66
C ASN A 52 3.29 -12.07 -7.54
N GLY A 53 3.67 -10.79 -7.52
CA GLY A 53 3.02 -9.73 -8.29
C GLY A 53 1.81 -9.08 -7.61
N TYR A 54 1.44 -9.47 -6.40
CA TYR A 54 0.38 -8.78 -5.65
C TYR A 54 0.81 -7.36 -5.28
N ILE A 55 -0.13 -6.44 -5.36
CA ILE A 55 0.11 -5.03 -5.07
C ILE A 55 -0.34 -4.79 -3.63
N VAL A 56 0.51 -4.14 -2.84
CA VAL A 56 0.26 -3.82 -1.45
C VAL A 56 0.28 -2.31 -1.30
N ALA A 57 -0.78 -1.74 -0.74
CA ALA A 57 -0.97 -0.29 -0.64
C ALA A 57 -1.35 0.11 0.79
N GLY A 58 -0.61 1.04 1.39
CA GLY A 58 -0.94 1.66 2.66
C GLY A 58 -2.07 2.66 2.43
N VAL A 59 -3.23 2.41 3.04
CA VAL A 59 -4.46 3.17 2.80
C VAL A 59 -5.07 3.51 4.17
N GLY A 60 -4.78 4.72 4.63
CA GLY A 60 -5.32 5.20 5.91
C GLY A 60 -4.91 4.29 7.08
N ARG A 61 -5.90 3.64 7.70
CA ARG A 61 -5.73 2.82 8.91
C ARG A 61 -5.34 1.38 8.62
N GLY A 62 -4.52 1.14 7.60
CA GLY A 62 -4.17 -0.20 7.22
C GLY A 62 -3.46 -0.33 5.88
N VAL A 63 -3.44 -1.56 5.39
CA VAL A 63 -2.83 -1.93 4.11
C VAL A 63 -3.79 -2.82 3.34
N ASP A 64 -4.10 -2.41 2.12
CA ASP A 64 -4.84 -3.20 1.14
C ASP A 64 -3.88 -4.10 0.36
N VAL A 65 -4.31 -5.33 0.08
CA VAL A 65 -3.62 -6.27 -0.80
C VAL A 65 -4.51 -6.54 -2.00
N LEU A 66 -3.96 -6.27 -3.18
CA LEU A 66 -4.63 -6.39 -4.47
C LEU A 66 -3.96 -7.47 -5.31
N ASP A 67 -4.73 -8.13 -6.16
CA ASP A 67 -4.15 -8.94 -7.23
C ASP A 67 -3.49 -8.06 -8.32
N PRO A 68 -2.77 -8.64 -9.30
CA PRO A 68 -2.10 -7.87 -10.34
C PRO A 68 -3.05 -7.08 -11.26
N SER A 69 -4.35 -7.39 -11.26
CA SER A 69 -5.37 -6.66 -12.01
C SER A 69 -5.91 -5.44 -11.25
N GLY A 70 -5.58 -5.30 -9.96
CA GLY A 70 -6.06 -4.24 -9.08
C GLY A 70 -7.30 -4.65 -8.25
N GLN A 71 -7.71 -5.92 -8.29
CA GLN A 71 -8.82 -6.41 -7.48
C GLN A 71 -8.39 -6.52 -6.02
N LEU A 72 -9.13 -5.85 -5.11
CA LEU A 72 -8.93 -5.97 -3.67
C LEU A 72 -9.20 -7.41 -3.20
N LEU A 73 -8.22 -8.01 -2.52
CA LEU A 73 -8.29 -9.36 -1.96
C LEU A 73 -8.53 -9.33 -0.45
N LEU A 74 -7.80 -8.47 0.28
CA LEU A 74 -7.94 -8.30 1.72
C LEU A 74 -7.39 -6.95 2.18
N THR A 75 -7.72 -6.58 3.41
CA THR A 75 -7.14 -5.42 4.10
C THR A 75 -6.62 -5.83 5.48
N ILE A 76 -5.39 -5.46 5.81
CA ILE A 76 -4.85 -5.50 7.17
C ILE A 76 -5.20 -4.19 7.85
N GLN A 77 -5.88 -4.26 9.01
CA GLN A 77 -6.34 -3.08 9.75
C GLN A 77 -5.44 -2.80 10.96
N THR A 78 -5.18 -1.52 11.22
CA THR A 78 -4.45 -1.01 12.38
C THR A 78 -5.27 0.03 13.14
N ASN A 79 -4.92 0.30 14.38
CA ASN A 79 -5.51 1.38 15.17
C ASN A 79 -4.83 2.75 14.95
N TYR A 80 -3.98 2.85 13.94
CA TYR A 80 -3.20 4.04 13.58
C TYR A 80 -3.07 4.15 12.06
N THR A 81 -2.67 5.30 11.54
CA THR A 81 -2.50 5.51 10.09
C THR A 81 -1.20 4.91 9.59
N VAL A 82 -1.26 4.00 8.62
CA VAL A 82 -0.10 3.41 7.95
C VAL A 82 0.31 4.31 6.79
N GLN A 83 1.53 4.82 6.84
CA GLN A 83 2.12 5.65 5.80
C GLN A 83 3.10 4.84 4.95
N ASN A 84 3.77 3.86 5.55
CA ASN A 84 4.68 2.97 4.83
C ASN A 84 4.76 1.59 5.48
N PHE A 85 5.40 0.66 4.79
CA PHE A 85 5.64 -0.70 5.27
C PHE A 85 6.80 -1.33 4.52
N ALA A 86 7.39 -2.39 5.06
CA ALA A 86 8.47 -3.12 4.40
C ALA A 86 8.47 -4.61 4.78
N TRP A 87 8.77 -5.48 3.81
CA TRP A 87 9.13 -6.86 4.10
C TRP A 87 10.55 -6.94 4.65
N THR A 88 10.74 -7.84 5.60
CA THR A 88 11.99 -8.05 6.33
C THR A 88 12.16 -9.53 6.66
N GLY A 89 13.31 -9.85 7.24
CA GLY A 89 13.67 -11.21 7.62
C GLY A 89 14.30 -11.98 6.45
N PRO A 90 14.92 -13.14 6.74
CA PRO A 90 15.67 -13.91 5.76
C PRO A 90 14.80 -14.48 4.64
N GLU A 91 13.50 -14.72 4.91
CA GLU A 91 12.53 -15.22 3.94
C GLU A 91 11.62 -14.11 3.38
N LEU A 92 11.84 -12.84 3.73
CA LEU A 92 10.97 -11.72 3.34
C LEU A 92 9.47 -11.97 3.64
N LYS A 93 9.17 -12.66 4.74
CA LYS A 93 7.82 -13.04 5.20
C LYS A 93 7.33 -12.26 6.42
N THR A 94 8.14 -11.34 6.92
CA THR A 94 7.76 -10.44 8.01
C THR A 94 7.49 -9.06 7.44
N LEU A 95 6.26 -8.57 7.55
CA LEU A 95 5.88 -7.21 7.18
C LEU A 95 5.90 -6.29 8.39
N TRP A 96 6.65 -5.20 8.32
CA TRP A 96 6.54 -4.09 9.27
C TRP A 96 5.68 -2.98 8.67
N LEU A 97 4.75 -2.46 9.46
CA LEU A 97 3.82 -1.39 9.14
C LEU A 97 4.18 -0.18 10.01
N MET A 98 4.33 1.01 9.44
CA MET A 98 4.63 2.23 10.20
C MET A 98 3.85 3.44 9.71
N GLY A 99 3.58 4.36 10.63
CA GLY A 99 3.05 5.67 10.31
C GLY A 99 2.64 6.44 11.55
N ASN A 100 1.72 7.38 11.40
CA ASN A 100 1.30 8.23 12.50
C ASN A 100 0.50 7.44 13.53
N GLY A 101 1.04 7.33 14.74
CA GLY A 101 0.39 6.69 15.88
C GLY A 101 0.83 5.25 16.17
N GLY A 102 1.73 4.65 15.38
CA GLY A 102 2.20 3.31 15.70
C GLY A 102 3.13 2.63 14.71
N ILE A 103 3.60 1.47 15.17
CA ILE A 103 4.34 0.48 14.39
C ILE A 103 3.74 -0.89 14.72
N SER A 104 3.58 -1.75 13.73
CA SER A 104 3.08 -3.11 13.88
C SER A 104 3.85 -4.07 13.01
N LYS A 105 3.78 -5.34 13.37
CA LYS A 105 4.45 -6.45 12.69
C LYS A 105 3.40 -7.48 12.32
N VAL A 106 3.46 -7.96 11.08
CA VAL A 106 2.65 -9.06 10.56
C VAL A 106 3.58 -10.16 10.08
N GLU A 107 3.33 -11.39 10.52
CA GLU A 107 3.97 -12.58 9.96
C GLU A 107 2.98 -13.23 9.00
N TRP A 108 3.40 -13.44 7.76
CA TRP A 108 2.52 -13.99 6.73
C TRP A 108 3.29 -14.78 5.68
N GLN A 109 2.56 -15.40 4.74
CA GLN A 109 3.17 -16.18 3.64
C GLN A 109 3.30 -15.37 2.34
N LEU A 110 2.97 -14.08 2.35
CA LEU A 110 3.15 -13.21 1.18
C LEU A 110 4.58 -12.66 1.17
N GLU A 111 5.44 -13.27 0.38
CA GLU A 111 6.86 -12.93 0.27
C GLU A 111 7.09 -11.58 -0.42
N GLY A 112 8.03 -10.78 0.11
CA GLY A 112 8.48 -9.53 -0.49
C GLY A 112 9.45 -9.72 -1.67
N GLN A 113 9.72 -8.66 -2.42
CA GLN A 113 10.69 -8.69 -3.53
C GLN A 113 12.14 -8.70 -3.03
N GLU A 114 12.98 -9.53 -3.65
CA GLU A 114 14.44 -9.35 -3.58
C GLU A 114 14.83 -8.12 -4.40
N LEU A 115 15.29 -7.07 -3.73
CA LEU A 115 15.83 -5.89 -4.40
C LEU A 115 17.27 -6.20 -4.84
N ARG A 116 17.51 -6.22 -6.15
CA ARG A 116 18.83 -6.44 -6.76
C ARG A 116 19.36 -5.16 -7.37
#